data_AF-A0A1Z5YQX8-F1
#
_entry.id   AF-A0A1Z5YQX8-F1
#
_cell.length_a   1.000
_cell.length_b   1.000
_cell.length_c   1.000
_cell.angle_alpha   90.00
_cell.angle_beta   90.00
_cell.angle_gamma   90.00
#
_symmetry.space_group_name_H-M   'P 1'
#
loop_
_entity.id
_entity.type
_entity.pdbx_description
1 polymer ?
#
loop_
_entity_poly.entity_id
_entity_poly.type
_entity_poly.pdbx_seq_one_letter_code
_entity_poly.pdbx_strand_id
1 'polypeptide(L)' 'RVLFGKWSGTEVSIAGEDLLIAKESDLFGILDKTQ' A
#
# COMPACT_ATOMS: atom_id res chain seq x y z
N ARG A 1 -9.79 0.02 -3.01
CA ARG A 1 -8.82 -0.62 -2.07
C ARG A 1 -7.75 -1.28 -2.94
N VAL A 2 -6.50 -1.43 -2.51
CA VAL A 2 -5.45 -2.05 -3.34
C VAL A 2 -4.96 -3.36 -2.74
N LEU A 3 -4.60 -4.30 -3.60
CA LEU A 3 -3.91 -5.54 -3.26
C LEU A 3 -2.42 -5.31 -3.44
N PHE A 4 -1.63 -5.62 -2.42
CA PHE A 4 -0.18 -5.52 -2.48
C PHE A 4 0.51 -6.65 -1.73
N GLY A 5 1.78 -6.90 -2.07
CA GLY A 5 2.61 -7.93 -1.42
C GLY A 5 2.95 -7.59 0.03
N LYS A 6 2.73 -8.53 0.96
CA LYS A 6 2.84 -8.32 2.41
C LYS A 6 4.22 -7.86 2.92
N TRP A 7 5.31 -8.12 2.20
CA TRP A 7 6.68 -7.98 2.70
C TRP A 7 7.54 -6.94 1.95
N SER A 8 6.96 -6.08 1.13
CA SER A 8 7.72 -5.19 0.22
C SER A 8 7.75 -3.72 0.62
N GLY A 9 7.03 -3.32 1.68
CA GLY A 9 6.91 -1.92 2.09
C GLY A 9 7.87 -1.50 3.20
N THR A 10 8.13 -0.20 3.29
CA THR A 10 8.83 0.44 4.42
C THR A 10 7.86 1.32 5.17
N GLU A 11 7.72 1.09 6.47
CA GLU A 11 6.91 1.90 7.36
C GLU A 11 7.70 3.15 7.80
N VAL A 12 7.03 4.30 7.78
CA VAL A 12 7.65 5.60 8.06
C VAL A 12 6.62 6.51 8.70
N SER A 13 7.02 7.19 9.77
CA SER A 13 6.19 8.21 10.44
C SER A 13 6.64 9.60 10.03
N ILE A 14 5.74 10.41 9.46
CA ILE A 14 5.99 11.81 9.05
C ILE A 14 4.90 12.70 9.64
N ALA A 15 5.29 13.77 10.33
CA ALA A 15 4.36 14.75 10.92
C ALA A 15 3.27 14.13 11.85
N GLY A 16 3.55 12.98 12.46
CA GLY A 16 2.62 12.27 13.34
C GLY A 16 1.68 11.29 12.62
N GLU A 17 1.83 11.10 11.31
CA GLU A 17 1.10 10.10 10.54
C GLU A 17 2.01 8.91 10.20
N ASP A 18 1.48 7.69 10.36
CA ASP A 18 2.14 6.46 9.97
C ASP A 18 1.78 6.13 8.52
N LEU A 19 2.79 6.07 7.66
CA LEU A 19 2.66 5.85 6.23
C LEU A 19 3.43 4.60 5.81
N LEU A 20 3.00 3.99 4.72
CA LEU A 20 3.68 2.86 4.08
C LEU A 20 4.19 3.30 2.71
N ILE A 21 5.50 3.25 2.51
CA ILE A 21 6.10 3.38 1.18
C ILE A 21 6.05 2.00 0.51
N ALA A 22 5.44 1.92 -0.67
CA ALA A 22 5.42 0.73 -1.53
C ALA A 22 5.89 1.10 -2.93
N LYS A 23 6.50 0.15 -3.65
CA LYS A 23 6.80 0.32 -5.07
C LYS A 23 5.57 -0.01 -5.90
N GLU A 24 5.47 0.58 -7.08
CA GLU A 24 4.38 0.27 -8.03
C GLU A 24 4.34 -1.23 -8.37
N SER A 25 5.50 -1.88 -8.50
CA SER A 25 5.63 -3.33 -8.75
C SER A 25 5.00 -4.20 -7.67
N ASP A 26 4.79 -3.65 -6.49
CA ASP A 26 4.23 -4.38 -5.36
C ASP A 26 2.70 -4.36 -5.37
N LEU A 27 2.09 -3.57 -6.26
CA LEU A 27 0.64 -3.46 -6.44
C LEU A 27 0.16 -4.53 -7.42
N PHE A 28 -0.62 -5.48 -6.93
CA PHE A 28 -1.14 -6.59 -7.75
C PHE A 28 -2.49 -6.27 -8.41
N GLY A 29 -3.19 -5.25 -7.90
CA GLY A 29 -4.44 -4.82 -8.50
C GLY A 29 -5.27 -3.93 -7.60
N ILE A 30 -6.29 -3.33 -8.19
CA ILE A 30 -7.27 -2.51 -7.48
C ILE A 30 -8.51 -3.37 -7.23
N LEU A 31 -8.90 -3.49 -5.97
CA LEU A 31 -10.20 -4.01 -5.59
C LEU A 31 -11.21 -2.88 -5.75
N ASP A 32 -11.95 -2.96 -6.85
CA ASP A 32 -13.17 -2.18 -7.04
C ASP A 32 -14.33 -2.83 -6.28
N LYS A 33 -15.18 -2.01 -5.68
CA LYS A 33 -16.42 -2.48 -5.04
C LYS A 33 -17.53 -2.24 -6.03
N THR A 34 -17.67 -3.13 -7.01
CA THR A 34 -18.89 -3.21 -7.81
C THR A 34 -20.02 -3.58 -6.86
N GLN A 35 -20.93 -2.64 -6.63
CA GLN A 35 -22.25 -2.91 -6.05
C GLN A 35 -23.17 -3.47 -7.13
#